data_AF-A0A067FKT5-F1
#
_entry.id   AF-A0A067FKT5-F1
#
_cell.length_a   1.000
_cell.length_b   1.000
_cell.length_c   1.000
_cell.angle_alpha   90.00
_cell.angle_beta   90.00
_cell.angle_gamma   90.00
#
_symmetry.space_group_name_H-M   'P 1'
#
loop_
_entity.id
_entity.type
_entity.pdbx_description
1 polymer ?
#
loop_
_entity_poly.entity_id
_entity_poly.type
_entity_poly.pdbx_seq_one_letter_code
_entity_poly.pdbx_strand_id
1 'polypeptide(L)'
;MAFRIHLFSPKTLLQSQNFQTYPKRPKTQIVCASNNKKNNKKRSDAELASDLATEVGKINTHLAQKEEAMKKSKELLFTEFCQYLALERDEVKKEWRKIDEDEKWGLVKRFVNEW
;
A
#
# COMPACT_ATOMS: atom_id res chain seq x y z
N MET A 1 -14.93 -18.69 -9.41
CA MET A 1 -13.59 -19.32 -9.43
C MET A 1 -13.33 -19.90 -8.05
N ALA A 2 -13.23 -21.22 -7.94
CA ALA A 2 -13.24 -21.93 -6.66
C ALA A 2 -11.84 -22.45 -6.30
N PHE A 3 -11.38 -22.16 -5.08
CA PHE A 3 -10.10 -22.65 -4.55
C PHE A 3 -10.25 -24.09 -4.06
N ARG A 4 -9.49 -25.02 -4.64
CA ARG A 4 -9.43 -26.42 -4.22
C ARG A 4 -8.31 -26.60 -3.19
N ILE A 5 -8.69 -26.83 -1.94
CA ILE A 5 -7.79 -27.22 -0.85
C ILE A 5 -7.73 -28.75 -0.83
N HIS A 6 -6.56 -29.32 -1.08
CA HIS A 6 -6.31 -30.75 -0.87
C HIS A 6 -5.77 -30.97 0.55
N LEU A 7 -6.69 -30.99 1.51
CA LEU A 7 -6.53 -31.63 2.81
C LEU A 7 -6.74 -33.13 2.61
N PHE A 8 -5.71 -33.99 2.66
CA PHE A 8 -5.82 -35.38 3.13
C PHE A 8 -4.43 -36.02 3.33
N SER A 9 -4.11 -36.35 4.59
CA SER A 9 -3.13 -37.38 4.97
C SER A 9 -3.64 -38.78 4.63
N PRO A 10 -2.73 -39.78 4.61
CA PRO A 10 -2.99 -41.01 5.35
C PRO A 10 -1.87 -41.36 6.35
N LYS A 11 -2.31 -41.66 7.57
CA LYS A 11 -1.67 -42.55 8.56
C LYS A 11 -1.57 -43.95 7.88
N THR A 12 -0.55 -44.80 8.00
CA THR A 12 0.06 -45.41 9.19
C THR A 12 1.23 -46.29 8.72
N LEU A 13 2.37 -46.26 9.40
CA LEU A 13 2.99 -47.47 9.95
C LEU A 13 4.04 -47.08 10.99
N LEU A 14 3.71 -47.43 12.22
CA LEU A 14 4.56 -47.34 13.39
C LEU A 14 5.69 -48.36 13.21
N GLN A 15 6.93 -47.92 13.09
CA GLN A 15 8.07 -48.76 13.49
C GLN A 15 8.89 -47.98 14.52
N SER A 16 8.62 -48.34 15.77
CA SER A 16 9.41 -48.00 16.94
C SER A 16 10.83 -48.51 16.76
N GLN A 17 11.81 -47.62 16.87
CA GLN A 17 13.10 -47.93 17.48
C GLN A 17 13.60 -46.70 18.21
N ASN A 18 13.49 -46.77 19.53
CA ASN A 18 14.02 -45.80 20.47
C ASN A 18 15.54 -45.73 20.33
N PHE A 19 16.05 -44.60 19.84
CA PHE A 19 17.38 -44.13 20.22
C PHE A 19 17.26 -42.69 20.69
N GLN A 20 17.23 -42.57 22.01
CA GLN A 20 17.30 -41.33 22.75
C GLN A 20 18.63 -40.65 22.40
N THR A 21 18.57 -39.70 21.48
CA THR A 21 19.68 -38.82 21.17
C THR A 21 19.18 -37.40 21.34
N TYR A 22 19.59 -36.76 22.44
CA TYR A 22 19.30 -35.35 22.71
C TYR A 22 19.67 -34.53 21.46
N PRO A 23 18.75 -33.74 20.87
CA PRO A 23 19.13 -32.85 19.80
C PRO A 23 19.97 -31.75 20.42
N LYS A 24 21.30 -31.83 20.26
CA LYS A 24 22.16 -30.65 20.37
C LYS A 24 21.63 -29.67 19.34
N ARG A 25 20.83 -28.69 19.79
CA ARG A 25 20.42 -27.57 18.95
C ARG A 25 21.70 -26.98 18.37
N PRO A 26 21.89 -26.96 17.03
CA PRO A 26 22.93 -26.13 16.48
C PRO A 26 22.57 -24.71 16.87
N LYS A 27 23.36 -24.09 17.76
CA LYS A 27 23.38 -22.62 17.87
C LYS A 27 23.92 -22.12 16.54
N THR A 28 23.04 -21.95 15.55
CA THR A 28 23.31 -21.07 14.43
C THR A 28 23.36 -19.66 15.00
N GLN A 29 24.51 -19.30 15.58
CA GLN A 29 24.91 -17.91 15.62
C GLN A 29 25.00 -17.49 14.16
N ILE A 30 24.05 -16.66 13.73
CA ILE A 30 24.20 -15.91 12.49
C ILE A 30 25.34 -14.95 12.77
N VAL A 31 26.55 -15.38 12.40
CA VAL A 31 27.70 -14.49 12.35
C VAL A 31 27.40 -13.54 11.21
N CYS A 32 27.00 -12.31 11.54
CA CYS A 32 27.09 -11.20 10.59
C CYS A 32 28.57 -11.14 10.17
N ALA A 33 28.91 -11.68 9.01
CA ALA A 33 30.27 -11.81 8.55
C ALA A 33 30.87 -10.43 8.31
N SER A 34 31.50 -9.85 9.33
CA SER A 34 32.48 -8.77 9.19
C SER A 34 33.79 -9.35 8.63
N ASN A 35 33.74 -9.93 7.44
CA ASN A 35 34.93 -10.43 6.76
C ASN A 35 35.48 -9.31 5.88
N ASN A 36 36.47 -8.61 6.42
CA ASN A 36 37.36 -7.70 5.70
C ASN A 36 37.99 -8.43 4.50
N LYS A 37 37.52 -8.14 3.27
CA LYS A 37 38.28 -8.40 2.05
C LYS A 37 38.13 -7.20 1.09
N LYS A 38 39.15 -6.35 1.16
CA LYS A 38 39.70 -5.41 0.18
C LYS A 38 38.80 -5.12 -1.03
N ASN A 39 38.31 -3.87 -1.08
CA ASN A 39 37.60 -3.16 -2.17
C ASN A 39 36.10 -2.90 -1.98
N ASN A 40 35.55 -3.03 -0.77
CA ASN A 40 34.26 -2.45 -0.44
C ASN A 40 34.49 -1.22 0.45
N LYS A 41 34.29 -0.02 -0.10
CA LYS A 41 34.18 1.21 0.70
C LYS A 41 33.02 0.97 1.66
N LYS A 42 33.32 0.61 2.91
CA LYS A 42 32.30 0.36 3.93
C LYS A 42 31.58 1.69 4.11
N ARG A 43 30.38 1.80 3.54
CA ARG A 43 29.50 2.93 3.81
C ARG A 43 29.34 3.00 5.32
N SER A 44 29.62 4.15 5.89
CA SER A 44 29.45 4.32 7.34
C SER A 44 27.95 4.29 7.66
N ASP A 45 27.59 3.86 8.86
CA ASP A 45 26.20 3.92 9.33
C ASP A 45 25.64 5.35 9.24
N ALA A 46 26.50 6.35 9.40
CA ALA A 46 26.17 7.76 9.21
C ALA A 46 25.82 8.11 7.75
N GLU A 47 26.57 7.60 6.77
CA GLU A 47 26.24 7.78 5.34
C GLU A 47 24.91 7.11 4.99
N LEU A 48 24.66 5.90 5.49
CA LEU A 48 23.39 5.19 5.26
C LEU A 48 22.20 5.91 5.91
N ALA A 49 22.36 6.41 7.14
CA ALA A 49 21.34 7.19 7.82
C ALA A 49 21.06 8.52 7.09
N SER A 50 22.10 9.18 6.56
CA SER A 50 21.96 10.39 5.76
C SER A 50 21.20 10.12 4.45
N ASP A 51 21.58 9.08 3.71
CA ASP A 51 20.89 8.69 2.48
C ASP A 51 19.40 8.41 2.76
N LEU A 52 19.11 7.64 3.82
CA LEU A 52 17.73 7.38 4.24
C LEU A 52 16.97 8.66 4.59
N ALA A 53 17.57 9.57 5.36
CA ALA A 53 16.95 10.84 5.71
C ALA A 53 16.62 11.68 4.47
N THR A 54 17.51 11.69 3.47
CA THR A 54 17.25 12.39 2.21
C THR A 54 16.09 11.77 1.42
N GLU A 55 16.01 10.44 1.36
CA GLU A 55 14.93 9.74 0.66
C GLU A 55 13.59 9.93 1.37
N VAL A 56 13.55 9.83 2.71
CA VAL A 56 12.35 10.14 3.49
C VAL A 56 11.93 11.60 3.30
N GLY A 57 12.89 12.52 3.24
CA GLY A 57 12.64 13.93 2.93
C GLY A 57 11.93 14.11 1.58
N LYS A 58 12.42 13.46 0.52
CA LYS A 58 11.80 13.47 -0.81
C LYS A 58 10.40 12.87 -0.81
N ILE A 59 10.21 11.73 -0.12
CA ILE A 59 8.89 11.08 -0.03
C ILE A 59 7.88 12.01 0.63
N ASN A 60 8.27 12.66 1.73
CA ASN A 60 7.38 13.57 2.45
C ASN A 60 6.99 14.78 1.60
N THR A 61 7.93 15.38 0.87
CA THR A 61 7.62 16.52 -0.01
C THR A 61 6.70 16.10 -1.16
N HIS A 62 6.95 14.96 -1.80
CA HIS A 62 6.07 14.43 -2.84
C HIS A 62 4.67 14.11 -2.32
N LEU A 63 4.56 13.58 -1.10
CA LEU A 63 3.28 13.31 -0.46
C LEU A 63 2.49 14.61 -0.25
N ALA A 64 3.12 15.64 0.30
CA ALA A 64 2.49 16.94 0.51
C ALA A 64 2.02 17.57 -0.81
N GLN A 65 2.88 17.57 -1.84
CA GLN A 65 2.53 18.09 -3.17
C GLN A 65 1.38 17.32 -3.82
N LYS A 66 1.38 15.99 -3.70
CA LYS A 66 0.29 15.14 -4.21
C LYS A 66 -1.03 15.47 -3.53
N GLU A 67 -1.02 15.64 -2.21
CA GLU A 67 -2.23 15.98 -1.47
C GLU A 67 -2.78 17.35 -1.88
N GLU A 68 -1.91 18.36 -2.02
CA GLU A 68 -2.30 19.68 -2.51
C GLU A 68 -2.85 19.64 -3.94
N ALA A 69 -2.18 18.90 -4.84
CA ALA A 69 -2.64 18.73 -6.21
C ALA A 69 -4.00 18.02 -6.24
N MET A 70 -4.19 16.99 -5.42
CA MET A 70 -5.46 16.29 -5.32
C MET A 70 -6.56 17.20 -4.78
N LYS A 71 -6.29 18.00 -3.76
CA LYS A 71 -7.24 18.98 -3.23
C LYS A 71 -7.68 19.98 -4.30
N LYS A 72 -6.72 20.60 -5.01
CA LYS A 72 -7.00 21.55 -6.09
C LYS A 72 -7.79 20.89 -7.24
N SER A 73 -7.43 19.66 -7.59
CA SER A 73 -8.15 18.91 -8.64
C SER A 73 -9.60 18.63 -8.27
N LYS A 74 -9.88 18.30 -7.00
CA LYS A 74 -11.25 18.08 -6.50
C LYS A 74 -12.07 19.36 -6.54
N GLU A 75 -11.47 20.49 -6.14
CA GLU A 75 -12.13 21.80 -6.19
C GLU A 75 -12.44 22.23 -7.62
N LEU A 76 -11.52 22.00 -8.55
CA LEU A 76 -11.71 22.23 -9.99
C LEU A 76 -12.86 21.37 -10.52
N LEU A 77 -12.79 20.05 -10.33
CA LEU A 77 -13.81 19.10 -10.76
C LEU A 77 -15.20 19.46 -10.23
N PHE A 78 -15.29 19.83 -8.95
CA PHE A 78 -16.57 20.24 -8.37
C PHE A 78 -17.10 21.54 -8.98
N THR A 79 -16.20 22.45 -9.37
CA THR A 79 -16.59 23.70 -10.04
C THR A 79 -17.13 23.44 -11.44
N GLU A 80 -16.44 22.61 -12.24
CA GLU A 80 -16.91 22.18 -13.56
C GLU A 80 -18.24 21.43 -13.47
N PHE A 81 -18.39 20.58 -12.45
CA PHE A 81 -19.62 19.86 -12.19
C PHE A 81 -20.80 20.80 -11.84
N CYS A 82 -20.55 21.86 -11.06
CA CYS A 82 -21.58 22.88 -10.81
C CYS A 82 -21.99 23.60 -12.10
N GLN A 83 -21.03 23.90 -12.98
CA GLN A 83 -21.30 24.51 -14.29
C GLN A 83 -22.10 23.57 -15.20
N TYR A 84 -21.75 22.29 -15.23
CA TYR A 84 -22.49 21.25 -15.96
C TYR A 84 -23.96 21.20 -15.55
N LEU A 85 -24.23 21.34 -14.25
CA LEU A 85 -25.60 21.36 -13.73
C LEU A 85 -26.28 22.73 -13.83
N ALA A 86 -25.55 23.78 -14.20
CA ALA A 86 -26.00 25.17 -14.17
C ALA A 86 -26.56 25.59 -12.79
N LEU A 87 -25.96 25.07 -11.72
CA LEU A 87 -26.37 25.33 -10.33
C LEU A 87 -25.24 25.95 -9.52
N GLU A 88 -25.57 26.77 -8.54
CA GLU A 88 -24.59 27.26 -7.57
C GLU A 88 -24.12 26.14 -6.62
N ARG A 89 -22.91 26.25 -6.08
CA ARG A 89 -22.31 25.23 -5.18
C ARG A 89 -23.24 24.82 -4.04
N ASP A 90 -23.94 25.77 -3.43
CA ASP A 90 -24.80 25.48 -2.27
C ASP A 90 -26.13 24.86 -2.68
N GLU A 91 -26.61 25.13 -3.88
CA GLU A 91 -27.77 24.48 -4.47
C GLU A 91 -27.45 23.04 -4.85
N VAL A 92 -26.31 22.80 -5.52
CA VAL A 92 -25.81 21.45 -5.80
C VAL A 92 -25.71 20.63 -4.52
N LYS A 93 -25.16 21.17 -3.43
CA LYS A 93 -25.10 20.45 -2.13
C LYS A 93 -26.47 20.11 -1.56
N LYS A 94 -27.48 20.95 -1.75
CA LYS A 94 -28.84 20.71 -1.27
C LYS A 94 -29.52 19.64 -2.11
N GLU A 95 -29.45 19.75 -3.43
CA GLU A 95 -30.03 18.78 -4.37
C GLU A 95 -29.33 17.42 -4.27
N TRP A 96 -28.00 17.41 -4.17
CA TRP A 96 -27.22 16.18 -3.99
C TRP A 96 -27.65 15.37 -2.77
N ARG A 97 -28.15 15.99 -1.71
CA ARG A 97 -28.65 15.26 -0.52
C ARG A 97 -30.03 14.63 -0.73
N LYS A 98 -30.81 15.14 -1.69
CA LYS A 98 -32.16 14.68 -1.99
C LYS A 98 -32.19 13.56 -3.03
N ILE A 99 -31.19 13.53 -3.91
CA ILE A 99 -31.03 12.53 -4.97
C ILE A 99 -30.59 11.18 -4.36
N ASP A 100 -31.15 10.08 -4.84
CA ASP A 100 -30.75 8.73 -4.46
C ASP A 100 -29.37 8.36 -5.01
N GLU A 101 -28.83 7.24 -4.57
CA GLU A 101 -27.47 6.84 -4.92
C GLU A 101 -27.34 6.46 -6.40
N ASP A 102 -28.34 5.80 -6.98
CA ASP A 102 -28.29 5.36 -8.37
C ASP A 102 -28.37 6.54 -9.34
N GLU A 103 -29.24 7.51 -9.04
CA GLU A 103 -29.33 8.77 -9.77
C GLU A 103 -28.02 9.58 -9.68
N LYS A 104 -27.38 9.65 -8.50
CA LYS A 104 -26.06 10.28 -8.35
C LYS A 104 -25.01 9.62 -9.24
N TRP A 105 -24.94 8.30 -9.24
CA TRP A 105 -24.01 7.56 -10.07
C TRP A 105 -24.27 7.79 -11.55
N GLY A 106 -25.54 7.80 -11.96
CA GLY A 106 -25.94 8.13 -13.33
C GLY A 106 -25.48 9.52 -13.75
N LEU A 107 -25.65 10.51 -12.87
CA LEU A 107 -25.30 11.89 -13.13
C LEU A 107 -23.78 12.11 -13.19
N VAL A 108 -23.03 11.52 -12.27
CA VAL A 108 -21.55 11.52 -12.31
C VAL A 108 -21.03 10.84 -13.56
N LYS A 109 -21.62 9.71 -13.96
CA LYS A 109 -21.21 9.00 -15.16
C LYS A 109 -21.43 9.84 -16.42
N ARG A 110 -22.56 10.55 -16.51
CA ARG A 110 -22.84 11.46 -17.63
C ARG A 110 -21.83 12.61 -17.65
N PHE A 111 -21.63 13.27 -16.51
CA PHE A 111 -20.63 14.32 -16.38
C PHE A 111 -19.23 13.86 -16.81
N VAL A 112 -18.74 12.72 -16.31
CA VAL A 112 -17.41 12.18 -16.66
C VAL A 112 -17.30 11.78 -18.12
N ASN A 113 -18.39 11.40 -18.77
CA ASN A 113 -18.37 11.07 -20.21
C ASN A 113 -18.33 12.32 -21.09
N GLU A 114 -18.82 13.46 -20.61
CA GLU A 114 -18.88 14.72 -21.34
C GLU A 114 -17.69 15.64 -21.06
N TRP A 115 -17.06 15.50 -19.88
CA TRP A 115 -15.90 16.26 -19.42
C TRP A 115 -14.58 15.74 -20.00
#